data_AF-A0A382QFT8-F1
#
_entry.id   AF-A0A382QFT8-F1
#
_cell.length_a   1.000
_cell.length_b   1.000
_cell.length_c   1.000
_cell.angle_alpha   90.00
_cell.angle_beta   90.00
_cell.angle_gamma   90.00
#
_symmetry.space_group_name_H-M   'P 1'
#
loop_
_entity.id
_entity.type
_entity.pdbx_description
1 polymer ?
#
loop_
_entity_poly.entity_id
_entity_poly.type
_entity_poly.pdbx_seq_one_letter_code
_entity_poly.pdbx_strand_id
1 'polypeptide(L)'
;NIPNQWQPGNLLCHSPSNAKRHGTKVIQKAVELAQSQSDIDFDLIQGLSHQECLERKRRATLFFDRVGRELRETYGTSEVIGWHGNSAIEAAAYGIPTMSHLADWAIDAARESLGSLMDYNAVINVGLEVKEIRDRILWFFNLPEEEQQVLSNQTRTWIEMLHSYKATGPALAGVYDSII
;
A
#
# COMPACT_ATOMS: atom_id res chain seq x y z
N ASN A 1 -19.72 7.86 -1.24
CA ASN A 1 -18.70 6.79 -1.29
C ASN A 1 -18.16 6.72 -2.70
N ILE A 2 -16.84 6.67 -2.86
CA ILE A 2 -16.21 6.45 -4.17
C ILE A 2 -16.42 4.96 -4.48
N PRO A 3 -17.06 4.57 -5.60
CA PRO A 3 -17.21 3.15 -5.94
C PRO A 3 -15.83 2.50 -6.15
N ASN A 4 -15.74 1.17 -6.10
CA ASN A 4 -14.54 0.48 -6.56
C ASN A 4 -14.32 0.81 -8.06
N GLN A 5 -13.13 1.29 -8.41
CA GLN A 5 -12.79 1.77 -9.76
C GLN A 5 -11.67 0.95 -10.41
N TRP A 6 -11.21 -0.10 -9.73
CA TRP A 6 -10.16 -0.96 -10.25
C TRP A 6 -10.55 -1.57 -11.60
N GLN A 7 -9.56 -1.74 -12.47
CA GLN A 7 -9.66 -2.40 -13.76
C GLN A 7 -8.44 -3.31 -13.94
N PRO A 8 -8.58 -4.46 -14.62
CA PRO A 8 -7.44 -5.29 -14.98
C PRO A 8 -6.51 -4.54 -15.92
N GLY A 9 -5.23 -4.88 -15.87
CA GLY A 9 -4.19 -4.25 -16.68
C GLY A 9 -2.80 -4.65 -16.21
N ASN A 10 -1.80 -3.91 -16.65
CA ASN A 10 -0.39 -4.18 -16.40
C ASN A 10 0.33 -3.02 -15.67
N LEU A 11 -0.40 -2.00 -15.21
CA LEU A 11 0.19 -0.77 -14.69
C LEU A 11 0.49 -0.88 -13.19
N LEU A 12 1.77 -0.81 -12.84
CA LEU A 12 2.24 -0.63 -11.47
C LEU A 12 2.60 0.84 -11.22
N CYS A 13 1.97 1.45 -10.22
CA CYS A 13 2.26 2.82 -9.81
C CYS A 13 3.06 2.88 -8.49
N HIS A 14 3.93 3.89 -8.37
CA HIS A 14 4.60 4.25 -7.13
C HIS A 14 4.67 5.78 -7.01
N SER A 15 4.21 6.35 -5.89
CA SER A 15 4.17 7.81 -5.69
C SER A 15 4.88 8.26 -4.40
N PRO A 16 6.23 8.28 -4.39
CA PRO A 16 7.00 8.63 -3.20
C PRO A 16 7.06 10.14 -2.97
N SER A 17 6.76 10.60 -1.76
CA SER A 17 7.07 11.98 -1.33
C SER A 17 8.56 12.17 -1.04
N ASN A 18 9.25 11.09 -0.66
CA ASN A 18 10.70 11.06 -0.46
C ASN A 18 11.26 9.73 -0.98
N ALA A 19 12.02 9.79 -2.07
CA ALA A 19 12.49 8.60 -2.77
C ALA A 19 13.32 7.65 -1.89
N LYS A 20 14.17 8.19 -1.00
CA LYS A 20 15.01 7.37 -0.11
C LYS A 20 14.17 6.66 0.94
N ARG A 21 13.26 7.38 1.62
CA ARG A 21 12.40 6.82 2.68
C ARG A 21 11.35 5.85 2.15
N HIS A 22 10.99 5.89 0.87
CA HIS A 22 10.01 4.97 0.30
C HIS A 22 10.65 3.77 -0.41
N GLY A 23 11.99 3.72 -0.49
CA GLY A 23 12.69 2.63 -1.16
C GLY A 23 12.60 2.68 -2.68
N THR A 24 12.47 3.86 -3.29
CA THR A 24 12.20 4.04 -4.73
C THR A 24 13.23 3.33 -5.62
N LYS A 25 14.53 3.38 -5.28
CA LYS A 25 15.57 2.66 -6.04
C LYS A 25 15.40 1.13 -5.97
N VAL A 26 14.88 0.62 -4.85
CA VAL A 26 14.66 -0.82 -4.63
C VAL A 26 13.51 -1.30 -5.53
N ILE A 27 12.38 -0.57 -5.52
CA ILE A 27 11.24 -0.91 -6.39
C ILE A 27 11.57 -0.74 -7.86
N GLN A 28 12.28 0.32 -8.27
CA GLN A 28 12.72 0.48 -9.67
C GLN A 28 13.50 -0.73 -10.16
N LYS A 29 14.47 -1.20 -9.37
CA LYS A 29 15.25 -2.39 -9.72
C LYS A 29 14.41 -3.67 -9.72
N ALA A 30 13.45 -3.79 -8.82
CA ALA A 30 12.54 -4.94 -8.77
C ALA A 30 11.65 -4.98 -10.02
N VAL A 31 11.15 -3.82 -10.46
CA VAL A 31 10.36 -3.64 -11.67
C VAL A 31 11.17 -3.97 -12.92
N GLU A 32 12.39 -3.42 -13.06
CA GLU A 32 13.29 -3.73 -14.18
C GLU A 32 13.48 -5.26 -14.34
N LEU A 33 13.62 -5.99 -13.23
CA LEU A 33 13.75 -7.45 -13.23
C LEU A 33 12.43 -8.19 -13.48
N ALA A 34 11.28 -7.59 -13.20
CA ALA A 34 9.97 -8.15 -13.51
C ALA A 34 9.62 -7.93 -14.99
N GLN A 35 9.97 -6.77 -15.54
CA GLN A 35 9.79 -6.40 -16.96
C GLN A 35 10.58 -7.30 -17.91
N SER A 36 11.69 -7.89 -17.47
CA SER A 36 12.41 -8.89 -18.27
C SER A 36 11.68 -10.23 -18.41
N GLN A 37 10.59 -10.43 -17.66
CA GLN A 37 9.83 -11.68 -17.59
C GLN A 37 8.33 -11.50 -17.89
N SER A 38 7.83 -10.26 -17.95
CA SER A 38 6.41 -9.94 -18.06
C SER A 38 6.20 -8.54 -18.64
N ASP A 39 5.06 -8.32 -19.27
CA ASP A 39 4.69 -7.03 -19.87
C ASP A 39 4.07 -6.11 -18.81
N ILE A 40 4.90 -5.54 -17.93
CA ILE A 40 4.48 -4.67 -16.84
C ILE A 40 4.90 -3.23 -17.13
N ASP A 41 3.95 -2.30 -17.07
CA ASP A 41 4.22 -0.88 -17.13
C ASP A 41 4.50 -0.33 -15.73
N PHE A 42 5.43 0.63 -15.64
CA PHE A 42 5.77 1.28 -14.38
C PHE A 42 5.66 2.79 -14.45
N ASP A 43 4.84 3.34 -13.56
CA ASP A 43 4.64 4.76 -13.40
C ASP A 43 5.18 5.24 -12.04
N LEU A 44 6.34 5.92 -12.11
CA LEU A 44 6.89 6.68 -11.01
C LEU A 44 6.27 8.09 -10.98
N ILE A 45 5.41 8.33 -10.01
CA ILE A 45 4.65 9.57 -9.83
C ILE A 45 5.38 10.45 -8.82
N GLN A 46 6.19 11.40 -9.29
CA GLN A 46 6.96 12.30 -8.42
C GLN A 46 6.96 13.74 -8.93
N GLY A 47 6.98 14.71 -8.00
CA GLY A 47 7.09 16.13 -8.35
C GLY A 47 5.83 16.74 -8.96
N LEU A 48 4.69 16.08 -8.81
CA LEU A 48 3.38 16.53 -9.31
C LEU A 48 2.50 17.02 -8.17
N SER A 49 1.43 17.75 -8.50
CA SER A 49 0.40 18.12 -7.53
C SER A 49 -0.29 16.89 -6.96
N HIS A 50 -0.92 17.04 -5.80
CA HIS A 50 -1.71 15.95 -5.20
C HIS A 50 -2.83 15.46 -6.12
N GLN A 51 -3.52 16.38 -6.80
CA GLN A 51 -4.59 16.04 -7.74
C GLN A 51 -4.06 15.20 -8.91
N GLU A 52 -2.96 15.61 -9.55
CA GLU A 52 -2.35 14.83 -10.63
C GLU A 52 -1.87 13.46 -10.14
N CYS A 53 -1.33 13.39 -8.91
CA CYS A 53 -0.93 12.14 -8.29
C CYS A 53 -2.13 11.18 -8.13
N LEU A 54 -3.27 11.69 -7.66
CA LEU A 54 -4.49 10.90 -7.52
C LEU A 54 -5.01 10.40 -8.87
N GLU A 55 -5.07 11.26 -9.88
CA GLU A 55 -5.51 10.88 -11.23
C GLU A 55 -4.65 9.77 -11.84
N ARG A 56 -3.33 9.85 -11.64
CA ARG A 56 -2.42 8.78 -12.10
C ARG A 56 -2.60 7.50 -11.31
N LYS A 57 -2.69 7.57 -9.98
CA LYS A 57 -2.93 6.40 -9.11
C LYS A 57 -4.25 5.69 -9.41
N ARG A 58 -5.31 6.42 -9.75
CA ARG A 58 -6.63 5.87 -10.10
C ARG A 58 -6.58 4.89 -11.27
N ARG A 59 -5.57 5.01 -12.15
CA ARG A 59 -5.40 4.16 -13.34
C ARG A 59 -4.55 2.92 -13.08
N ALA A 60 -3.93 2.82 -11.92
CA ALA A 60 -3.06 1.70 -11.58
C ALA A 60 -3.84 0.39 -11.51
N THR A 61 -3.20 -0.72 -11.88
CA THR A 61 -3.70 -2.07 -11.58
C THR A 61 -3.15 -2.54 -10.23
N LEU A 62 -1.91 -2.19 -9.92
CA LEU A 62 -1.21 -2.48 -8.68
C LEU A 62 -0.53 -1.21 -8.18
N PHE A 63 -0.52 -0.98 -6.86
CA PHE A 63 0.19 0.15 -6.26
C PHE A 63 1.28 -0.35 -5.31
N PHE A 64 2.45 0.28 -5.36
CA PHE A 64 3.53 0.06 -4.39
C PHE A 64 3.75 1.33 -3.55
N ASP A 65 3.57 1.22 -2.24
CA ASP A 65 3.74 2.35 -1.33
C ASP A 65 5.19 2.49 -0.85
N ARG A 66 5.68 1.54 -0.05
CA ARG A 66 7.02 1.64 0.55
C ARG A 66 7.60 0.32 1.07
N VAL A 67 8.92 0.26 1.06
CA VAL A 67 9.77 -0.72 1.80
C VAL A 67 10.91 0.00 2.54
N GLY A 68 10.82 1.32 2.67
CA GLY A 68 11.99 2.12 3.00
C GLY A 68 12.30 2.15 4.50
N ARG A 69 13.43 2.79 4.77
CA ARG A 69 14.06 2.84 6.09
C ARG A 69 13.81 4.18 6.77
N GLU A 70 13.53 4.15 8.06
CA GLU A 70 13.53 5.38 8.87
C GLU A 70 14.96 5.81 9.20
N LEU A 71 15.17 7.11 9.32
CA LEU A 71 16.40 7.63 9.91
C LEU A 71 16.29 7.42 11.42
N ARG A 72 17.05 6.45 11.94
CA ARG A 72 17.10 6.11 13.37
C ARG A 72 17.32 7.33 14.27
N GLU A 73 18.07 8.31 13.77
CA GLU A 73 18.40 9.58 14.42
C GLU A 73 17.18 10.51 14.62
N THR A 74 16.10 10.34 13.86
CA THR A 74 14.93 11.25 13.89
C THR A 74 13.76 10.70 14.70
N TYR A 75 13.51 9.39 14.67
CA TYR A 75 12.31 8.79 15.27
C TYR A 75 12.58 7.66 16.27
N GLY A 76 13.85 7.29 16.50
CA GLY A 76 14.30 6.56 17.69
C GLY A 76 13.87 5.09 17.87
N THR A 77 13.02 4.51 17.00
CA THR A 77 12.39 3.20 17.29
C THR A 77 12.74 2.07 16.34
N SER A 78 12.94 2.32 15.04
CA SER A 78 13.26 1.28 14.06
C SER A 78 13.99 1.86 12.84
N GLU A 79 14.83 1.06 12.19
CA GLU A 79 15.44 1.41 10.90
C GLU A 79 14.49 1.14 9.73
N VAL A 80 13.32 0.53 9.95
CA VAL A 80 12.39 0.11 8.89
C VAL A 80 11.02 0.74 9.13
N ILE A 81 10.44 1.32 8.07
CA ILE A 81 9.03 1.69 8.08
C ILE A 81 8.21 0.40 7.98
N GLY A 82 7.65 -0.03 9.11
CA GLY A 82 6.95 -1.30 9.23
C GLY A 82 5.47 -1.27 8.89
N TRP A 83 4.95 -0.17 8.35
CA TRP A 83 3.54 -0.02 8.02
C TRP A 83 3.34 0.82 6.76
N HIS A 84 2.16 0.70 6.14
CA HIS A 84 1.78 1.53 5.01
C HIS A 84 1.55 3.00 5.44
N GLY A 85 1.64 3.94 4.50
CA GLY A 85 1.31 5.35 4.73
C GLY A 85 0.11 5.83 3.91
N ASN A 86 -0.17 7.13 3.99
CA ASN A 86 -1.36 7.74 3.38
C ASN A 86 -1.48 7.48 1.87
N SER A 87 -0.36 7.40 1.15
CA SER A 87 -0.42 7.14 -0.29
C SER A 87 -0.98 5.76 -0.62
N ALA A 88 -0.74 4.76 0.24
CA ALA A 88 -1.36 3.44 0.13
C ALA A 88 -2.88 3.53 0.31
N ILE A 89 -3.33 4.25 1.34
CA ILE A 89 -4.75 4.46 1.66
C ILE A 89 -5.46 5.14 0.49
N GLU A 90 -4.83 6.14 -0.12
CA GLU A 90 -5.38 6.86 -1.28
C GLU A 90 -5.52 5.95 -2.52
N ALA A 91 -4.55 5.07 -2.79
CA ALA A 91 -4.65 4.11 -3.89
C ALA A 91 -5.73 3.05 -3.60
N ALA A 92 -5.69 2.47 -2.40
CA ALA A 92 -6.63 1.48 -1.93
C ALA A 92 -8.07 2.03 -1.86
N ALA A 93 -8.25 3.35 -1.68
CA ALA A 93 -9.55 4.00 -1.77
C ALA A 93 -10.16 3.92 -3.19
N TYR A 94 -9.38 3.76 -4.24
CA TYR A 94 -9.92 3.44 -5.57
C TYR A 94 -10.12 1.94 -5.80
N GLY A 95 -9.86 1.13 -4.78
CA GLY A 95 -9.89 -0.33 -4.83
C GLY A 95 -8.63 -0.93 -5.44
N ILE A 96 -7.53 -0.17 -5.54
CA ILE A 96 -6.28 -0.66 -6.13
C ILE A 96 -5.54 -1.54 -5.12
N PRO A 97 -5.31 -2.84 -5.40
CA PRO A 97 -4.45 -3.69 -4.58
C PRO A 97 -3.12 -3.01 -4.31
N THR A 98 -2.72 -2.98 -3.04
CA THR A 98 -1.61 -2.15 -2.59
C THR A 98 -0.58 -2.96 -1.84
N MET A 99 0.68 -2.88 -2.28
CA MET A 99 1.83 -3.48 -1.65
C MET A 99 2.54 -2.50 -0.72
N SER A 100 2.92 -2.98 0.45
CA SER A 100 3.81 -2.30 1.39
C SER A 100 4.53 -3.32 2.25
N HIS A 101 5.73 -3.00 2.72
CA HIS A 101 6.31 -3.78 3.80
C HIS A 101 5.50 -3.56 5.09
N LEU A 102 5.06 -4.65 5.69
CA LEU A 102 4.48 -4.69 7.02
C LEU A 102 5.42 -5.51 7.91
N ALA A 103 6.02 -4.85 8.90
CA ALA A 103 6.94 -5.50 9.82
C ALA A 103 6.17 -6.29 10.88
N ASP A 104 6.73 -7.42 11.33
CA ASP A 104 6.07 -8.33 12.27
C ASP A 104 5.59 -7.61 13.54
N TRP A 105 6.45 -6.79 14.15
CA TRP A 105 6.09 -6.01 15.35
C TRP A 105 4.90 -5.05 15.12
N ALA A 106 4.74 -4.53 13.90
CA ALA A 106 3.65 -3.64 13.57
C ALA A 106 2.34 -4.41 13.34
N ILE A 107 2.44 -5.60 12.73
CA ILE A 107 1.33 -6.53 12.57
C ILE A 107 0.85 -7.02 13.95
N ASP A 108 1.78 -7.37 14.84
CA ASP A 108 1.47 -7.82 16.19
C ASP A 108 0.73 -6.73 16.98
N ALA A 109 1.28 -5.51 17.01
CA ALA A 109 0.64 -4.37 17.67
C ALA A 109 -0.74 -4.04 17.07
N ALA A 110 -0.87 -4.12 15.74
CA ALA A 110 -2.16 -3.92 15.07
C ALA A 110 -3.17 -5.02 15.43
N ARG A 111 -2.74 -6.28 15.52
CA ARG A 111 -3.58 -7.41 15.92
C ARG A 111 -4.00 -7.33 17.39
N GLU A 112 -3.12 -6.88 18.27
CA GLU A 112 -3.46 -6.61 19.69
C GLU A 112 -4.54 -5.53 19.82
N SER A 113 -4.46 -4.48 19.00
CA SER A 113 -5.40 -3.34 19.04
C SER A 113 -6.73 -3.62 18.33
N LEU A 114 -6.69 -4.24 17.15
CA LEU A 114 -7.83 -4.43 16.25
C LEU A 114 -8.50 -5.80 16.37
N GLY A 115 -7.83 -6.77 17.01
CA GLY A 115 -8.32 -8.14 17.14
C GLY A 115 -8.63 -8.77 15.77
N SER A 116 -9.82 -9.36 15.63
CA SER A 116 -10.27 -10.02 14.40
C SER A 116 -10.47 -9.07 13.21
N LEU A 117 -10.53 -7.75 13.44
CA LEU A 117 -10.58 -6.78 12.33
C LEU A 117 -9.28 -6.80 11.51
N MET A 118 -8.17 -7.24 12.10
CA MET A 118 -6.89 -7.38 11.40
C MET A 118 -6.93 -8.49 10.34
N ASP A 119 -7.86 -9.45 10.44
CA ASP A 119 -8.02 -10.51 9.43
C ASP A 119 -8.58 -9.98 8.11
N TYR A 120 -9.11 -8.73 8.10
CA TYR A 120 -9.54 -8.01 6.89
C TYR A 120 -8.44 -7.13 6.29
N ASN A 121 -7.22 -7.14 6.84
CA ASN A 121 -6.12 -6.37 6.25
C ASN A 121 -5.85 -6.83 4.82
N ALA A 122 -6.00 -5.91 3.86
CA ALA A 122 -5.85 -6.19 2.45
C ALA A 122 -4.53 -5.66 1.85
N VAL A 123 -3.61 -5.14 2.68
CA VAL A 123 -2.27 -4.79 2.20
C VAL A 123 -1.53 -6.06 1.82
N ILE A 124 -1.03 -6.11 0.59
CA ILE A 124 -0.16 -7.17 0.10
C ILE A 124 1.21 -6.97 0.75
N ASN A 125 1.52 -7.76 1.78
CA ASN A 125 2.81 -7.65 2.45
C ASN A 125 3.97 -8.09 1.53
N VAL A 126 5.03 -7.30 1.53
CA VAL A 126 6.28 -7.56 0.80
C VAL A 126 7.48 -7.52 1.73
N GLY A 127 8.52 -8.29 1.38
CA GLY A 127 9.82 -8.18 2.01
C GLY A 127 10.56 -6.89 1.64
N LEU A 128 11.76 -6.75 2.18
CA LEU A 128 12.59 -5.55 1.99
C LEU A 128 13.51 -5.66 0.77
N GLU A 129 13.76 -6.88 0.29
CA GLU A 129 14.73 -7.13 -0.76
C GLU A 129 14.11 -7.01 -2.15
N VAL A 130 14.93 -6.55 -3.11
CA VAL A 130 14.56 -6.41 -4.53
C VAL A 130 13.92 -7.69 -5.08
N LYS A 131 14.46 -8.85 -4.70
CA LYS A 131 13.97 -10.17 -5.14
C LYS A 131 12.54 -10.42 -4.66
N GLU A 132 12.26 -10.15 -3.40
CA GLU A 132 10.95 -10.41 -2.78
C GLU A 132 9.87 -9.48 -3.35
N ILE A 133 10.23 -8.21 -3.58
CA ILE A 133 9.34 -7.24 -4.21
C ILE A 133 9.02 -7.67 -5.65
N ARG A 134 10.04 -8.05 -6.42
CA ARG A 134 9.86 -8.57 -7.79
C ARG A 134 8.96 -9.81 -7.78
N ASP A 135 9.24 -10.78 -6.91
CA ASP A 135 8.46 -12.02 -6.84
C ASP A 135 7.00 -11.74 -6.48
N ARG A 136 6.73 -10.73 -5.64
CA ARG A 136 5.37 -10.31 -5.34
C ARG A 136 4.68 -9.59 -6.50
N ILE A 137 5.40 -8.73 -7.23
CA ILE A 137 4.89 -8.10 -8.46
C ILE A 137 4.46 -9.17 -9.46
N LEU A 138 5.36 -10.12 -9.75
CA LEU A 138 5.10 -11.21 -10.69
C LEU A 138 3.97 -12.11 -10.20
N TRP A 139 3.92 -12.42 -8.90
CA TRP A 139 2.81 -13.17 -8.32
C TRP A 139 1.48 -12.50 -8.64
N PHE A 140 1.33 -11.20 -8.36
CA PHE A 140 0.07 -10.49 -8.57
C PHE A 140 -0.34 -10.48 -10.05
N PHE A 141 0.57 -10.11 -10.97
CA PHE A 141 0.24 -10.03 -12.39
C PHE A 141 0.06 -11.40 -13.06
N ASN A 142 0.54 -12.50 -12.45
CA ASN A 142 0.27 -13.86 -12.91
C ASN A 142 -1.02 -14.46 -12.34
N LEU A 143 -1.69 -13.79 -11.40
CA LEU A 143 -3.00 -14.23 -10.92
C LEU A 143 -4.04 -14.14 -12.05
N PRO A 144 -5.02 -15.05 -12.12
CA PRO A 144 -6.22 -14.85 -12.93
C PRO A 144 -6.87 -13.50 -12.61
N GLU A 145 -7.43 -12.82 -13.62
CA GLU A 145 -8.09 -11.52 -13.43
C GLU A 145 -9.18 -11.56 -12.35
N GLU A 146 -9.90 -12.68 -12.22
CA GLU A 146 -10.90 -12.87 -11.17
C GLU A 146 -10.28 -12.83 -9.76
N GLU A 147 -9.10 -13.39 -9.56
CA GLU A 147 -8.38 -13.34 -8.28
C GLU A 147 -7.84 -11.93 -8.00
N GLN A 148 -7.35 -11.23 -9.02
CA GLN A 148 -6.97 -9.82 -8.89
C GLN A 148 -8.18 -8.94 -8.50
N GLN A 149 -9.35 -9.21 -9.08
CA GLN A 149 -10.61 -8.52 -8.77
C GLN A 149 -11.06 -8.81 -7.32
N VAL A 150 -10.85 -10.02 -6.81
CA VAL A 150 -11.10 -10.35 -5.40
C VAL A 150 -10.18 -9.52 -4.49
N LEU A 151 -8.88 -9.46 -4.78
CA LEU A 151 -7.94 -8.63 -4.01
C LEU A 151 -8.34 -7.15 -4.05
N SER A 152 -8.81 -6.65 -5.20
CA SER A 152 -9.31 -5.29 -5.33
C SER A 152 -10.53 -5.03 -4.41
N ASN A 153 -11.50 -5.95 -4.42
CA ASN A 153 -12.70 -5.84 -3.58
C ASN A 153 -12.38 -5.90 -2.09
N GLN A 154 -11.46 -6.79 -1.69
CA GLN A 154 -10.93 -6.86 -0.33
C GLN A 154 -10.24 -5.55 0.05
N THR A 155 -9.42 -5.01 -0.84
CA THR A 155 -8.74 -3.72 -0.65
C THR A 155 -9.72 -2.58 -0.39
N ARG A 156 -10.77 -2.49 -1.20
CA ARG A 156 -11.82 -1.48 -1.01
C ARG A 156 -12.55 -1.66 0.31
N THR A 157 -12.90 -2.91 0.64
CA THR A 157 -13.61 -3.26 1.88
C THR A 157 -12.80 -2.87 3.11
N TRP A 158 -11.51 -3.22 3.13
CA TRP A 158 -10.57 -2.87 4.20
C TRP A 158 -10.51 -1.35 4.45
N ILE A 159 -10.41 -0.55 3.38
CA ILE A 159 -10.37 0.91 3.50
C ILE A 159 -11.68 1.48 4.05
N GLU A 160 -12.83 0.98 3.60
CA GLU A 160 -14.12 1.45 4.11
C GLU A 160 -14.29 1.12 5.59
N MET A 161 -13.86 -0.08 6.00
CA MET A 161 -13.98 -0.57 7.37
C MET A 161 -13.04 0.12 8.36
N LEU A 162 -11.78 0.37 7.98
CA LEU A 162 -10.75 0.79 8.96
C LEU A 162 -10.17 2.18 8.72
N HIS A 163 -10.23 2.71 7.49
CA HIS A 163 -9.54 3.96 7.12
C HIS A 163 -10.48 5.07 6.66
N SER A 164 -11.80 4.83 6.59
CA SER A 164 -12.77 5.86 6.26
C SER A 164 -12.96 6.84 7.42
N TYR A 165 -13.34 8.09 7.12
CA TYR A 165 -13.68 9.07 8.16
C TYR A 165 -14.81 8.59 9.08
N LYS A 166 -15.70 7.71 8.56
CA LYS A 166 -16.78 7.10 9.33
C LYS A 166 -16.27 6.07 10.33
N ALA A 167 -15.15 5.41 10.03
CA ALA A 167 -14.49 4.47 10.93
C ALA A 167 -13.59 5.21 11.94
N THR A 168 -12.71 6.09 11.45
CA THR A 168 -11.67 6.71 12.27
C THR A 168 -12.18 7.86 13.13
N GLY A 169 -13.17 8.62 12.68
CA GLY A 169 -13.72 9.77 13.40
C GLY A 169 -14.31 9.40 14.77
N PRO A 170 -15.29 8.48 14.84
CA PRO A 170 -15.85 8.03 16.11
C PRO A 170 -14.83 7.35 17.01
N ALA A 171 -13.89 6.56 16.44
CA ALA A 171 -12.84 5.91 17.22
C ALA A 171 -11.94 6.94 17.93
N LEU A 172 -11.52 7.99 17.20
CA LEU A 172 -10.72 9.07 17.77
C LEU A 172 -11.51 9.87 18.82
N ALA A 173 -12.79 10.18 18.55
CA ALA A 173 -13.65 10.85 19.52
C ALA A 173 -13.77 10.04 20.82
N GLY A 174 -13.98 8.72 20.73
CA GLY A 174 -14.04 7.85 21.90
C GLY A 174 -12.76 7.82 22.74
N VAL A 175 -11.58 7.97 22.11
CA VAL A 175 -10.32 8.14 22.86
C VAL A 175 -10.34 9.43 23.67
N TYR A 176 -10.74 10.56 23.06
CA TYR A 176 -10.83 11.84 23.77
C TYR A 176 -11.89 11.83 24.88
N ASP A 177 -13.03 11.18 24.66
CA ASP A 177 -14.08 11.03 25.67
C ASP A 177 -13.62 10.14 26.84
N SER A 178 -12.66 9.23 26.64
CA SER A 178 -12.15 8.34 27.69
C SER A 178 -11.16 8.98 28.66
N ILE A 179 -10.64 10.17 28.32
CA ILE A 179 -9.64 10.90 29.11
C ILE A 179 -10.21 12.15 29.81
N ILE A 180 -11.51 12.44 29.62
CA ILE A 180 -12.26 13.54 30.26
C ILE A 180 -13.22 12.93 31.29
#